data_AF-A0A7V9NL90-F1
#
_entry.id   AF-A0A7V9NL90-F1
#
_cell.length_a   1.000
_cell.length_b   1.000
_cell.length_c   1.000
_cell.angle_alpha   90.00
_cell.angle_beta   90.00
_cell.angle_gamma   90.00
#
_symmetry.space_group_name_H-M   'P 1'
#
loop_
_entity.id
_entity.type
_entity.pdbx_description
1 polymer ?
#
loop_
_entity_poly.entity_id
_entity_poly.type
_entity_poly.pdbx_seq_one_letter_code
_entity_poly.pdbx_strand_id
1 'polypeptide(L)'
;MKQCNPSLVRQLVEQQAVESKSMANTDKRIKVLIRVADFLWVTDEETARRYFAEAFQVAREKSREKYVEKSSGSPFLGVEKPNYPFEVIRAVAKRDAEWTKKLTETALKDSEEIIKQEKEKADSVARDPNISEITGLAISLAEQNPAAALYFARRAMRAPLQGNWFYALYQIAGKNRQLADQIYAELINTYTNAEVSRLLYLSAYPFARERIMGVEKYQMGAWMPENFTPNVNLQKQFLNVFLRRVMTLTPESASLKINSNSPQTAFAVMALNEIEPMVAQQFPEFAEPFQKAKATAQALASPEVQEIVKNREDSQKSFSRTFAERMEDLEKADEEGKLTDMQVVNLVTNAKKEGDFEIAETWLDKIRDEKVRESATNYFYFSRSKLATKENRFEEARKHAEKVSKI
;
A
#
# COMPACT_ATOMS: atom_id res chain seq x y z
N MET A 1 -36.27 -12.11 -33.17
CA MET A 1 -35.02 -11.61 -32.54
C MET A 1 -34.44 -10.55 -33.47
N LYS A 2 -34.31 -9.29 -33.03
CA LYS A 2 -33.65 -8.26 -33.85
C LYS A 2 -32.18 -8.63 -34.00
N GLN A 3 -31.74 -8.90 -35.22
CA GLN A 3 -30.32 -9.14 -35.52
C GLN A 3 -29.55 -7.86 -35.19
N CYS A 4 -28.60 -7.96 -34.26
CA CYS A 4 -27.64 -6.90 -34.02
C CYS A 4 -26.77 -6.77 -35.27
N ASN A 5 -26.72 -5.60 -35.91
CA ASN A 5 -25.90 -5.37 -37.10
C ASN A 5 -24.49 -4.92 -36.66
N PRO A 6 -23.46 -5.77 -36.76
CA PRO A 6 -22.13 -5.47 -36.21
C PRO A 6 -21.47 -4.26 -36.89
N SER A 7 -21.77 -3.99 -38.17
CA SER A 7 -21.20 -2.84 -38.89
C SER A 7 -21.77 -1.52 -38.37
N LEU A 8 -23.07 -1.47 -38.07
CA LEU A 8 -23.72 -0.29 -37.51
C LEU A 8 -23.20 0.01 -36.09
N VAL A 9 -22.99 -1.03 -35.27
CA VAL A 9 -22.41 -0.86 -33.92
C VAL A 9 -21.00 -0.30 -33.99
N ARG A 10 -20.17 -0.81 -34.92
CA ARG A 10 -18.82 -0.29 -35.15
C ARG A 10 -18.82 1.18 -35.57
N GLN A 11 -19.68 1.56 -36.52
CA GLN A 11 -19.80 2.96 -36.95
C GLN A 11 -20.20 3.89 -35.80
N LEU A 12 -21.15 3.48 -34.95
CA LEU A 12 -21.56 4.25 -33.78
C LEU A 12 -20.42 4.44 -32.77
N VAL A 13 -19.59 3.40 -32.56
CA VAL A 13 -18.44 3.46 -31.66
C VAL A 13 -17.33 4.35 -32.21
N GLU A 14 -17.04 4.27 -33.51
CA GLU A 14 -16.09 5.15 -34.18
C GLU A 14 -16.55 6.62 -34.16
N GLN A 15 -17.86 6.86 -34.33
CA GLN A 15 -18.45 8.20 -34.23
C GLN A 15 -18.23 8.81 -32.83
N GLN A 16 -18.43 8.03 -31.76
CA GLN A 16 -18.14 8.50 -30.39
C GLN A 16 -16.68 8.94 -30.22
N ALA A 17 -15.74 8.25 -30.86
CA ALA A 17 -14.33 8.63 -30.82
C ALA A 17 -14.08 9.97 -31.54
N VAL A 18 -14.73 10.20 -32.68
CA VAL A 18 -14.64 11.47 -33.42
C VAL A 18 -15.24 12.61 -32.62
N GLU A 19 -16.44 12.43 -32.07
CA GLU A 19 -17.12 13.42 -31.23
C GLU A 19 -16.30 13.76 -29.99
N SER A 20 -15.58 12.79 -29.42
CA SER A 20 -14.72 13.00 -28.25
C SER A 20 -13.66 14.09 -28.45
N LYS A 21 -13.25 14.37 -29.69
CA LYS A 21 -12.26 15.41 -30.02
C LYS A 21 -12.73 16.83 -29.68
N SER A 22 -14.05 17.06 -29.70
CA SER A 22 -14.66 18.34 -29.31
C SER A 22 -14.86 18.49 -27.80
N MET A 23 -14.54 17.48 -27.00
CA MET A 23 -14.74 17.55 -25.55
C MET A 23 -13.69 18.46 -24.91
N ALA A 24 -14.15 19.52 -24.22
CA ALA A 24 -13.28 20.40 -23.44
C ALA A 24 -12.57 19.67 -22.28
N ASN A 25 -13.15 18.57 -21.78
CA ASN A 25 -12.57 17.77 -20.70
C ASN A 25 -11.70 16.64 -21.27
N THR A 26 -10.38 16.85 -21.28
CA THR A 26 -9.39 15.89 -21.78
C THR A 26 -9.43 14.54 -21.03
N ASP A 27 -9.78 14.50 -19.74
CA ASP A 27 -9.82 13.25 -18.95
C ASP A 27 -10.91 12.33 -19.50
N LYS A 28 -12.07 12.91 -19.81
CA LYS A 28 -13.18 12.18 -20.41
C LYS A 28 -12.80 11.72 -21.81
N ARG A 29 -12.11 12.56 -22.60
CA ARG A 29 -11.61 12.19 -23.93
C ARG A 29 -10.70 10.97 -23.89
N ILE A 30 -9.70 10.94 -23.00
CA ILE A 30 -8.79 9.80 -22.84
C ILE A 30 -9.57 8.52 -22.52
N LYS A 31 -10.53 8.59 -21.58
CA LYS A 31 -11.35 7.43 -21.19
C LYS A 31 -12.26 6.94 -22.31
N VAL A 32 -12.82 7.83 -23.12
CA VAL A 32 -13.62 7.46 -24.30
C VAL A 32 -12.73 6.73 -25.31
N LEU A 33 -11.57 7.29 -25.65
CA LEU A 33 -10.64 6.67 -26.60
C LEU A 33 -10.18 5.27 -26.14
N ILE A 34 -9.86 5.10 -24.84
CA ILE A 34 -9.52 3.78 -24.27
C ILE A 34 -10.67 2.78 -24.45
N ARG A 35 -11.92 3.17 -24.14
CA ARG A 35 -13.09 2.27 -24.22
C ARG A 35 -13.43 1.91 -25.66
N VAL A 36 -13.36 2.86 -26.57
CA VAL A 36 -13.54 2.65 -28.02
C VAL A 36 -12.49 1.66 -28.52
N ALA A 37 -11.21 1.89 -28.19
CA ALA A 37 -10.13 1.01 -28.61
C ALA A 37 -10.29 -0.40 -28.04
N ASP A 38 -10.64 -0.53 -26.77
CA ASP A 38 -10.86 -1.82 -26.12
C ASP A 38 -12.03 -2.61 -26.75
N PHE A 39 -13.10 -1.92 -27.12
CA PHE A 39 -14.24 -2.51 -27.83
C PHE A 39 -13.84 -2.99 -29.23
N LEU A 40 -13.11 -2.15 -29.98
CA LEU A 40 -12.73 -2.45 -31.36
C LEU A 40 -11.62 -3.50 -31.47
N TRP A 41 -10.87 -3.77 -30.40
CA TRP A 41 -9.70 -4.66 -30.44
C TRP A 41 -9.97 -6.02 -31.11
N VAL A 42 -11.14 -6.62 -30.84
CA VAL A 42 -11.51 -7.95 -31.37
C VAL A 42 -11.99 -7.89 -32.83
N THR A 43 -12.57 -6.77 -33.24
CA THR A 43 -13.26 -6.64 -34.54
C THR A 43 -12.48 -5.84 -35.59
N ASP A 44 -11.60 -4.94 -35.15
CA ASP A 44 -10.73 -4.08 -35.95
C ASP A 44 -9.52 -3.64 -35.10
N GLU A 45 -8.52 -4.52 -35.04
CA GLU A 45 -7.31 -4.28 -34.26
C GLU A 45 -6.54 -3.04 -34.76
N GLU A 46 -6.54 -2.77 -36.06
CA GLU A 46 -5.80 -1.63 -36.63
C GLU A 46 -6.38 -0.30 -36.13
N THR A 47 -7.70 -0.14 -36.19
CA THR A 47 -8.36 1.06 -35.65
C THR A 47 -8.25 1.13 -34.13
N ALA A 48 -8.34 0.00 -33.43
CA ALA A 48 -8.12 -0.03 -31.99
C ALA A 48 -6.72 0.47 -31.61
N ARG A 49 -5.67 0.00 -32.32
CA ARG A 49 -4.30 0.48 -32.15
C ARG A 49 -4.19 1.97 -32.41
N ARG A 50 -4.86 2.50 -33.44
CA ARG A 50 -4.88 3.94 -33.70
C ARG A 50 -5.51 4.74 -32.55
N TYR A 51 -6.64 4.31 -32.00
CA TYR A 51 -7.28 5.01 -30.88
C TYR A 51 -6.50 4.88 -29.57
N PHE A 52 -5.86 3.74 -29.30
CA PHE A 52 -4.94 3.62 -28.16
C PHE A 52 -3.73 4.54 -28.31
N ALA A 53 -3.14 4.65 -29.50
CA ALA A 53 -2.05 5.58 -29.78
C ALA A 53 -2.49 7.05 -29.60
N GLU A 54 -3.68 7.41 -30.10
CA GLU A 54 -4.25 8.74 -29.89
C GLU A 54 -4.48 9.03 -28.40
N ALA A 55 -5.06 8.07 -27.66
CA ALA A 55 -5.28 8.21 -26.22
C ALA A 55 -3.96 8.42 -25.46
N PHE A 56 -2.92 7.66 -25.82
CA PHE A 56 -1.60 7.79 -25.21
C PHE A 56 -0.97 9.16 -25.48
N GLN A 57 -1.06 9.65 -26.71
CA GLN A 57 -0.51 10.96 -27.06
C GLN A 57 -1.22 12.10 -26.32
N VAL A 58 -2.56 12.08 -26.29
CA VAL A 58 -3.37 13.06 -25.54
C VAL A 58 -3.05 12.99 -24.03
N ALA A 59 -2.85 11.79 -23.49
CA ALA A 59 -2.47 11.60 -22.09
C ALA A 59 -1.09 12.18 -21.77
N ARG A 60 -0.10 12.01 -22.66
CA ARG A 60 1.25 12.57 -22.51
C ARG A 60 1.24 14.09 -22.53
N GLU A 61 0.54 14.69 -23.49
CA GLU A 61 0.40 16.15 -23.61
C GLU A 61 -0.18 16.73 -22.34
N LYS A 62 -1.28 16.15 -21.85
CA LYS A 62 -1.91 16.56 -20.59
C LYS A 62 -0.99 16.43 -19.38
N SER A 63 -0.22 15.35 -19.28
CA SER A 63 0.72 15.18 -18.17
C SER A 63 1.79 16.28 -18.18
N ARG A 64 2.30 16.67 -19.36
CA ARG A 64 3.27 17.76 -19.50
C ARG A 64 2.69 19.12 -19.10
N GLU A 65 1.43 19.40 -19.44
CA GLU A 65 0.74 20.64 -19.04
C GLU A 65 0.60 20.78 -17.52
N LYS A 66 0.34 19.67 -16.81
CA LYS A 66 0.10 19.68 -15.35
C LYS A 66 1.34 19.92 -14.50
N TYR A 67 2.54 19.53 -14.92
CA TYR A 67 3.76 19.79 -14.15
C TYR A 67 4.13 21.28 -14.11
N VAL A 68 3.59 22.09 -15.04
CA VAL A 68 3.77 23.56 -15.04
C VAL A 68 2.87 24.26 -13.99
N GLU A 69 1.72 23.67 -13.64
CA GLU A 69 0.81 24.19 -12.61
C GLU A 69 1.05 23.51 -11.25
N LYS A 70 1.86 24.15 -10.38
CA LYS A 70 2.09 23.70 -9.00
C LYS A 70 0.80 23.30 -8.29
N SER A 71 0.75 22.08 -7.76
CA SER A 71 -0.30 21.65 -6.84
C SER A 71 -0.18 22.42 -5.52
N SER A 72 -1.00 23.44 -5.33
CA SER A 72 -1.22 24.18 -4.07
C SER A 72 -2.10 23.42 -3.06
N GLY A 73 -2.11 22.08 -3.11
CA GLY A 73 -2.98 21.25 -2.29
C GLY A 73 -2.31 20.73 -1.03
N SER A 74 -3.03 20.78 0.10
CA SER A 74 -2.64 20.21 1.39
C SER A 74 -2.24 18.72 1.27
N PRO A 75 -1.12 18.27 1.87
CA PRO A 75 -0.58 16.92 1.73
C PRO A 75 -1.42 15.80 2.35
N PHE A 76 -2.53 16.12 3.04
CA PHE A 76 -3.33 15.14 3.77
C PHE A 76 -4.62 14.67 3.08
N LEU A 77 -5.11 15.38 2.04
CA LEU A 77 -6.40 15.07 1.37
C LEU A 77 -6.34 15.19 -0.17
N GLY A 78 -5.15 15.30 -0.74
CA GLY A 78 -4.99 15.30 -2.19
C GLY A 78 -5.42 13.95 -2.77
N VAL A 79 -6.53 13.91 -3.51
CA VAL A 79 -6.80 12.80 -4.44
C VAL A 79 -5.64 12.80 -5.43
N GLU A 80 -4.76 11.82 -5.31
CA GLU A 80 -3.65 11.63 -6.24
C GLU A 80 -4.24 11.60 -7.66
N LYS A 81 -3.92 12.62 -8.46
CA LYS A 81 -4.51 12.76 -9.79
C LYS A 81 -3.99 11.59 -10.65
N PRO A 82 -4.85 10.95 -11.47
CA PRO A 82 -4.45 9.78 -12.25
C PRO A 82 -3.25 10.07 -13.16
N ASN A 83 -2.28 9.15 -13.20
CA ASN A 83 -1.24 9.13 -14.21
C ASN A 83 -1.84 8.62 -15.54
N TYR A 84 -2.38 9.54 -16.34
CA TYR A 84 -3.14 9.17 -17.54
C TYR A 84 -2.33 8.34 -18.57
N PRO A 85 -1.03 8.59 -18.82
CA PRO A 85 -0.22 7.71 -19.64
C PRO A 85 -0.29 6.25 -19.16
N PHE A 86 -0.18 6.02 -17.85
CA PHE A 86 -0.26 4.67 -17.29
C PHE A 86 -1.69 4.10 -17.26
N GLU A 87 -2.73 4.92 -17.29
CA GLU A 87 -4.11 4.46 -17.51
C GLU A 87 -4.26 3.84 -18.91
N VAL A 88 -3.69 4.48 -19.94
CA VAL A 88 -3.68 3.94 -21.31
C VAL A 88 -2.80 2.69 -21.39
N ILE A 89 -1.59 2.72 -20.82
CA ILE A 89 -0.68 1.57 -20.81
C ILE A 89 -1.34 0.36 -20.15
N ARG A 90 -2.07 0.54 -19.04
CA ARG A 90 -2.82 -0.55 -18.38
C ARG A 90 -3.91 -1.15 -19.26
N ALA A 91 -4.55 -0.35 -20.11
CA ALA A 91 -5.53 -0.86 -21.07
C ALA A 91 -4.85 -1.67 -22.19
N VAL A 92 -3.75 -1.16 -22.75
CA VAL A 92 -2.95 -1.86 -23.77
C VAL A 92 -2.33 -3.15 -23.23
N ALA A 93 -1.95 -3.18 -21.95
CA ALA A 93 -1.35 -4.35 -21.29
C ALA A 93 -2.19 -5.62 -21.42
N LYS A 94 -3.52 -5.49 -21.39
CA LYS A 94 -4.46 -6.62 -21.53
C LYS A 94 -4.48 -7.22 -22.94
N ARG A 95 -3.86 -6.54 -23.90
CA ARG A 95 -4.03 -6.76 -25.34
C ARG A 95 -2.71 -7.08 -26.04
N ASP A 96 -1.67 -6.29 -25.77
CA ASP A 96 -0.36 -6.41 -26.41
C ASP A 96 0.77 -6.05 -25.42
N ALA A 97 1.44 -7.08 -24.90
CA ALA A 97 2.49 -6.91 -23.92
C ALA A 97 3.74 -6.22 -24.49
N GLU A 98 4.13 -6.52 -25.73
CA GLU A 98 5.32 -5.91 -26.34
C GLU A 98 5.10 -4.42 -26.62
N TRP A 99 3.89 -4.06 -27.06
CA TRP A 99 3.54 -2.66 -27.22
C TRP A 99 3.50 -1.93 -25.87
N THR A 100 2.96 -2.58 -24.83
CA THR A 100 2.95 -2.03 -23.46
C THR A 100 4.36 -1.73 -22.96
N LYS A 101 5.35 -2.59 -23.23
CA LYS A 101 6.76 -2.33 -22.89
C LYS A 101 7.26 -1.05 -23.55
N LYS A 102 6.99 -0.88 -24.87
CA LYS A 102 7.39 0.33 -25.61
C LYS A 102 6.75 1.59 -25.04
N LEU A 103 5.44 1.57 -24.81
CA LEU A 103 4.70 2.72 -24.25
C LEU A 103 5.19 3.08 -22.84
N THR A 104 5.48 2.07 -22.01
CA THR A 104 6.03 2.28 -20.66
C THR A 104 7.39 2.97 -20.73
N GLU A 105 8.32 2.49 -21.56
CA GLU A 105 9.63 3.14 -21.70
C GLU A 105 9.51 4.57 -22.27
N THR A 106 8.54 4.85 -23.15
CA THR A 106 8.25 6.22 -23.60
C THR A 106 7.77 7.10 -22.44
N ALA A 107 6.79 6.64 -21.66
CA ALA A 107 6.25 7.41 -20.53
C ALA A 107 7.29 7.65 -19.43
N LEU A 108 8.19 6.69 -19.20
CA LEU A 108 9.29 6.84 -18.24
C LEU A 108 10.31 7.88 -18.71
N LYS A 109 10.70 7.86 -19.98
CA LYS A 109 11.58 8.89 -20.55
C LYS A 109 10.98 10.29 -20.43
N ASP A 110 9.70 10.44 -20.73
CA ASP A 110 9.01 11.73 -20.54
C ASP A 110 9.04 12.19 -19.09
N SER A 111 8.78 11.26 -18.15
CA SER A 111 8.80 11.57 -16.72
C SER A 111 10.20 11.96 -16.24
N GLU A 112 11.23 11.27 -16.70
CA GLU A 112 12.63 11.58 -16.39
C GLU A 112 13.02 12.97 -16.93
N GLU A 113 12.61 13.32 -18.16
CA GLU A 113 12.83 14.65 -18.74
C GLU A 113 12.15 15.75 -17.93
N ILE A 114 10.89 15.55 -17.55
CA ILE A 114 10.13 16.49 -16.71
C ILE A 114 10.80 16.66 -15.35
N ILE A 115 11.13 15.56 -14.67
CA ILE A 115 11.78 15.58 -13.35
C ILE A 115 13.15 16.27 -13.44
N LYS A 116 13.92 16.05 -14.52
CA LYS A 116 15.22 16.71 -14.69
C LYS A 116 15.06 18.22 -14.83
N GLN A 117 14.08 18.68 -15.61
CA GLN A 117 13.77 20.11 -15.76
C GLN A 117 13.31 20.76 -14.43
N GLU A 118 12.70 19.98 -13.53
CA GLU A 118 12.27 20.46 -12.21
C GLU A 118 13.34 20.36 -11.12
N LYS A 119 14.20 19.33 -11.13
CA LYS A 119 15.30 19.15 -10.17
C LYS A 119 16.37 20.22 -10.30
N GLU A 120 16.56 20.78 -11.51
CA GLU A 120 17.36 22.00 -11.69
C GLU A 120 16.77 23.21 -10.92
N LYS A 121 15.55 23.10 -10.36
CA LYS A 121 14.86 24.12 -9.57
C LYS A 121 14.56 23.71 -8.12
N ALA A 122 14.82 22.47 -7.66
CA ALA A 122 14.52 22.02 -6.30
C ALA A 122 15.36 20.81 -5.79
N ASP A 123 15.90 20.94 -4.57
CA ASP A 123 16.80 19.99 -3.87
C ASP A 123 16.15 18.68 -3.32
N SER A 124 15.02 18.22 -3.86
CA SER A 124 14.36 17.03 -3.31
C SER A 124 14.74 15.73 -4.01
N VAL A 125 15.16 14.74 -3.22
CA VAL A 125 15.29 13.33 -3.64
C VAL A 125 13.87 12.76 -3.81
N ALA A 126 13.25 13.04 -4.95
CA ALA A 126 11.89 12.60 -5.26
C ALA A 126 11.82 11.07 -5.34
N ARG A 127 10.82 10.48 -4.66
CA ARG A 127 10.31 9.13 -4.95
C ARG A 127 9.95 9.09 -6.43
N ASP A 128 10.40 8.08 -7.18
CA ASP A 128 9.97 7.91 -8.56
C ASP A 128 8.45 7.58 -8.56
N PRO A 129 7.60 8.50 -9.03
CA PRO A 129 6.14 8.34 -8.94
C PRO A 129 5.65 7.17 -9.80
N ASN A 130 6.46 6.69 -10.74
CA ASN A 130 6.06 5.66 -11.67
C ASN A 130 6.25 4.24 -11.11
N ILE A 131 6.96 4.05 -9.99
CA ILE A 131 7.18 2.70 -9.43
C ILE A 131 5.84 2.04 -9.06
N SER A 132 4.93 2.79 -8.44
CA SER A 132 3.60 2.28 -8.08
C SER A 132 2.83 1.82 -9.32
N GLU A 133 2.92 2.58 -10.40
CA GLU A 133 2.27 2.27 -11.68
C GLU A 133 2.91 1.05 -12.38
N ILE A 134 4.24 0.96 -12.41
CA ILE A 134 4.96 -0.19 -12.98
C ILE A 134 4.65 -1.47 -12.19
N THR A 135 4.67 -1.39 -10.85
CA THR A 135 4.27 -2.52 -10.00
C THR A 135 2.79 -2.87 -10.20
N GLY A 136 1.93 -1.88 -10.43
CA GLY A 136 0.53 -2.07 -10.83
C GLY A 136 0.37 -2.85 -12.15
N LEU A 137 1.24 -2.61 -13.14
CA LEU A 137 1.28 -3.39 -14.38
C LEU A 137 1.71 -4.84 -14.13
N ALA A 138 2.69 -5.06 -13.26
CA ALA A 138 3.09 -6.41 -12.87
C ALA A 138 1.92 -7.17 -12.21
N ILE A 139 1.18 -6.51 -11.32
CA ILE A 139 -0.01 -7.08 -10.67
C ILE A 139 -1.10 -7.38 -11.68
N SER A 140 -1.39 -6.48 -12.63
CA SER A 140 -2.49 -6.69 -13.60
C SER A 140 -2.20 -7.84 -14.56
N LEU A 141 -0.94 -8.03 -14.94
CA LEU A 141 -0.50 -9.05 -15.89
C LEU A 141 -0.17 -10.41 -15.26
N ALA A 142 -0.13 -10.52 -13.93
CA ALA A 142 0.35 -11.70 -13.21
C ALA A 142 -0.35 -13.02 -13.63
N GLU A 143 -1.64 -12.98 -13.94
CA GLU A 143 -2.42 -14.14 -14.37
C GLU A 143 -2.33 -14.37 -15.89
N GLN A 144 -2.55 -13.32 -16.68
CA GLN A 144 -2.73 -13.42 -18.14
C GLN A 144 -1.41 -13.49 -18.90
N ASN A 145 -0.35 -12.85 -18.38
CA ASN A 145 0.98 -12.84 -19.00
C ASN A 145 2.09 -12.77 -17.93
N PRO A 146 2.43 -13.89 -17.28
CA PRO A 146 3.45 -13.94 -16.23
C PRO A 146 4.82 -13.42 -16.67
N ALA A 147 5.18 -13.63 -17.95
CA ALA A 147 6.46 -13.15 -18.50
C ALA A 147 6.51 -11.62 -18.58
N ALA A 148 5.42 -10.97 -19.01
CA ALA A 148 5.32 -9.52 -19.02
C ALA A 148 5.25 -8.95 -17.59
N ALA A 149 4.51 -9.61 -16.70
CA ALA A 149 4.46 -9.22 -15.28
C ALA A 149 5.85 -9.24 -14.64
N LEU A 150 6.63 -10.30 -14.88
CA LEU A 150 8.02 -10.39 -14.42
C LEU A 150 8.92 -9.31 -15.02
N TYR A 151 8.75 -8.98 -16.30
CA TYR A 151 9.48 -7.87 -16.93
C TYR A 151 9.22 -6.54 -16.21
N PHE A 152 7.94 -6.20 -15.94
CA PHE A 152 7.59 -4.97 -15.24
C PHE A 152 8.06 -5.00 -13.79
N ALA A 153 7.99 -6.14 -13.10
CA ALA A 153 8.54 -6.30 -11.78
C ALA A 153 10.05 -5.98 -11.77
N ARG A 154 10.84 -6.59 -12.66
CA ARG A 154 12.28 -6.30 -12.81
C ARG A 154 12.56 -4.84 -13.17
N ARG A 155 11.69 -4.21 -13.97
CA ARG A 155 11.81 -2.78 -14.29
C ARG A 155 11.64 -1.91 -13.04
N ALA A 156 10.65 -2.22 -12.20
CA ALA A 156 10.44 -1.54 -10.92
C ALA A 156 11.60 -1.77 -9.94
N MET A 157 12.28 -2.92 -10.00
CA MET A 157 13.44 -3.24 -9.15
C MET A 157 14.67 -2.35 -9.41
N ARG A 158 14.69 -1.57 -10.50
CA ARG A 158 15.78 -0.61 -10.77
C ARG A 158 15.78 0.59 -9.82
N ALA A 159 14.65 0.84 -9.16
CA ALA A 159 14.56 1.87 -8.13
C ALA A 159 14.89 1.30 -6.75
N PRO A 160 15.13 2.15 -5.73
CA PRO A 160 15.27 1.68 -4.35
C PRO A 160 14.05 0.89 -3.86
N LEU A 161 14.25 -0.07 -2.96
CA LEU A 161 13.18 -0.87 -2.35
C LEU A 161 12.19 0.03 -1.60
N GLN A 162 10.91 -0.06 -1.95
CA GLN A 162 9.83 0.75 -1.38
C GLN A 162 8.72 -0.13 -0.79
N GLY A 163 7.90 0.47 0.09
CA GLY A 163 6.83 -0.23 0.80
C GLY A 163 5.70 -0.75 -0.10
N ASN A 164 5.60 -0.31 -1.36
CA ASN A 164 4.60 -0.83 -2.31
C ASN A 164 4.82 -2.32 -2.64
N TRP A 165 6.07 -2.81 -2.57
CA TRP A 165 6.40 -4.22 -2.82
C TRP A 165 5.72 -5.16 -1.83
N PHE A 166 5.53 -4.74 -0.58
CA PHE A 166 4.80 -5.51 0.43
C PHE A 166 3.38 -5.87 -0.07
N TYR A 167 2.64 -4.88 -0.58
CA TYR A 167 1.29 -5.10 -1.11
C TYR A 167 1.31 -5.87 -2.43
N ALA A 168 2.25 -5.54 -3.30
CA ALA A 168 2.33 -6.10 -4.63
C ALA A 168 2.55 -7.62 -4.61
N LEU A 169 3.41 -8.10 -3.73
CA LEU A 169 3.69 -9.53 -3.59
C LEU A 169 2.42 -10.33 -3.25
N TYR A 170 1.62 -9.86 -2.29
CA TYR A 170 0.36 -10.52 -1.94
C TYR A 170 -0.69 -10.42 -3.07
N GLN A 171 -0.79 -9.29 -3.74
CA GLN A 171 -1.72 -9.12 -4.87
C GLN A 171 -1.34 -10.01 -6.07
N ILE A 172 -0.04 -10.14 -6.37
CA ILE A 172 0.46 -11.06 -7.40
C ILE A 172 0.21 -12.50 -6.94
N ALA A 173 0.47 -12.82 -5.67
CA ALA A 173 0.28 -14.19 -5.17
C ALA A 173 -1.17 -14.66 -5.20
N GLY A 174 -2.13 -13.76 -4.98
CA GLY A 174 -3.55 -14.05 -5.13
C GLY A 174 -3.97 -14.42 -6.57
N LYS A 175 -3.14 -14.12 -7.56
CA LYS A 175 -3.36 -14.44 -8.98
C LYS A 175 -2.45 -15.56 -9.49
N ASN A 176 -1.18 -15.50 -9.10
CA ASN A 176 -0.14 -16.43 -9.51
C ASN A 176 0.95 -16.48 -8.43
N ARG A 177 0.81 -17.44 -7.52
CA ARG A 177 1.73 -17.59 -6.39
C ARG A 177 3.17 -17.94 -6.80
N GLN A 178 3.34 -18.79 -7.82
CA GLN A 178 4.67 -19.16 -8.29
C GLN A 178 5.43 -17.94 -8.82
N LEU A 179 4.75 -17.06 -9.54
CA LEU A 179 5.32 -15.80 -10.02
C LEU A 179 5.69 -14.87 -8.86
N ALA A 180 4.83 -14.73 -7.85
CA ALA A 180 5.12 -13.92 -6.68
C ALA A 180 6.35 -14.43 -5.89
N ASP A 181 6.46 -15.75 -5.71
CA ASP A 181 7.63 -16.39 -5.07
C ASP A 181 8.91 -16.16 -5.88
N GLN A 182 8.83 -16.22 -7.21
CA GLN A 182 9.96 -15.89 -8.09
C GLN A 182 10.36 -14.41 -7.96
N ILE A 183 9.39 -13.49 -8.01
CA ILE A 183 9.63 -12.05 -7.85
C ILE A 183 10.25 -11.77 -6.48
N TYR A 184 9.77 -12.42 -5.40
CA TYR A 184 10.35 -12.29 -4.07
C TYR A 184 11.83 -12.69 -4.05
N ALA A 185 12.16 -13.84 -4.62
CA ALA A 185 13.53 -14.33 -4.68
C ALA A 185 14.44 -13.36 -5.45
N GLU A 186 13.94 -12.71 -6.51
CA GLU A 186 14.68 -11.67 -7.23
C GLU A 186 14.83 -10.38 -6.42
N LEU A 187 13.78 -9.96 -5.70
CA LEU A 187 13.82 -8.77 -4.84
C LEU A 187 14.88 -8.90 -3.75
N ILE A 188 14.85 -9.99 -3.00
CA ILE A 188 15.75 -10.17 -1.84
C ILE A 188 17.22 -10.26 -2.28
N ASN A 189 17.49 -10.80 -3.47
CA ASN A 189 18.82 -10.85 -4.06
C ASN A 189 19.27 -9.49 -4.64
N THR A 190 18.36 -8.76 -5.28
CA THR A 190 18.66 -7.41 -5.83
C THR A 190 18.97 -6.42 -4.72
N TYR A 191 18.25 -6.50 -3.60
CA TYR A 191 18.34 -5.54 -2.50
C TYR A 191 19.17 -6.03 -1.31
N THR A 192 20.09 -6.97 -1.52
CA THR A 192 20.93 -7.54 -0.46
C THR A 192 21.68 -6.51 0.40
N ASN A 193 21.98 -5.34 -0.18
CA ASN A 193 22.67 -4.23 0.47
C ASN A 193 21.75 -3.06 0.86
N ALA A 194 20.44 -3.20 0.68
CA ALA A 194 19.47 -2.17 1.08
C ALA A 194 19.52 -1.91 2.58
N GLU A 195 19.00 -0.78 3.00
CA GLU A 195 18.93 -0.39 4.39
C GLU A 195 17.97 -1.31 5.16
N VAL A 196 18.25 -1.52 6.45
CA VAL A 196 17.50 -2.47 7.30
C VAL A 196 16.01 -2.14 7.29
N SER A 197 15.64 -0.86 7.40
CA SER A 197 14.25 -0.42 7.36
C SER A 197 13.53 -0.82 6.06
N ARG A 198 14.23 -0.78 4.91
CA ARG A 198 13.64 -1.15 3.61
C ARG A 198 13.54 -2.65 3.42
N LEU A 199 14.53 -3.41 3.87
CA LEU A 199 14.48 -4.88 3.82
C LEU A 199 13.24 -5.43 4.53
N LEU A 200 12.80 -4.76 5.60
CA LEU A 200 11.61 -5.17 6.35
C LEU A 200 10.32 -5.08 5.54
N TYR A 201 10.24 -4.35 4.43
CA TYR A 201 9.10 -4.43 3.51
C TYR A 201 8.90 -5.83 2.91
N LEU A 202 9.96 -6.64 2.87
CA LEU A 202 9.94 -8.03 2.39
C LEU A 202 9.74 -9.05 3.52
N SER A 203 9.61 -8.61 4.77
CA SER A 203 9.59 -9.51 5.94
C SER A 203 8.27 -10.23 6.19
N ALA A 204 7.17 -9.81 5.55
CA ALA A 204 5.86 -10.39 5.82
C ALA A 204 5.55 -11.59 4.93
N TYR A 205 5.80 -11.42 3.63
CA TYR A 205 5.43 -12.36 2.57
C TYR A 205 5.91 -13.79 2.80
N PRO A 206 7.20 -14.08 3.05
CA PRO A 206 7.66 -15.45 3.14
C PRO A 206 7.14 -16.16 4.40
N PHE A 207 6.74 -15.40 5.43
CA PHE A 207 6.21 -15.91 6.68
C PHE A 207 4.68 -15.97 6.72
N ALA A 208 3.98 -15.63 5.62
CA ALA A 208 2.52 -15.57 5.57
C ALA A 208 1.93 -14.68 6.69
N ARG A 209 2.52 -13.50 6.91
CA ARG A 209 2.06 -12.54 7.91
C ARG A 209 1.32 -11.38 7.26
N GLU A 210 0.22 -10.95 7.87
CA GLU A 210 -0.53 -9.78 7.40
C GLU A 210 0.22 -8.45 7.57
N ARG A 211 1.30 -8.44 8.37
CA ARG A 211 2.07 -7.25 8.72
C ARG A 211 3.57 -7.52 8.60
N ILE A 212 4.32 -6.49 8.24
CA ILE A 212 5.78 -6.51 8.28
C ILE A 212 6.30 -6.60 9.71
N MET A 213 7.57 -6.94 9.87
CA MET A 213 8.29 -6.91 11.14
C MET A 213 8.87 -5.51 11.43
N GLY A 214 9.03 -5.18 12.71
CA GLY A 214 9.75 -3.99 13.15
C GLY A 214 8.87 -2.74 13.30
N VAL A 215 9.50 -1.57 13.24
CA VAL A 215 8.92 -0.27 13.67
C VAL A 215 7.62 0.08 12.93
N GLU A 216 7.53 -0.24 11.64
CA GLU A 216 6.44 0.19 10.75
C GLU A 216 5.27 -0.81 10.66
N LYS A 217 5.30 -1.91 11.43
CA LYS A 217 4.31 -3.00 11.31
C LYS A 217 2.84 -2.62 11.44
N TYR A 218 2.52 -1.55 12.18
CA TYR A 218 1.15 -1.06 12.35
C TYR A 218 0.72 -0.07 11.26
N GLN A 219 1.67 0.46 10.51
CA GLN A 219 1.42 1.34 9.37
C GLN A 219 1.23 0.56 8.08
N MET A 220 1.69 -0.70 8.05
CA MET A 220 1.67 -1.55 6.87
C MET A 220 1.03 -2.91 7.17
N GLY A 221 -0.20 -3.07 6.70
CA GLY A 221 -0.94 -4.33 6.76
C GLY A 221 -1.61 -4.63 5.42
N ALA A 222 -1.57 -5.88 4.97
CA ALA A 222 -2.16 -6.31 3.71
C ALA A 222 -3.17 -7.43 3.96
N TRP A 223 -4.20 -7.49 3.12
CA TRP A 223 -5.05 -8.66 3.03
C TRP A 223 -4.25 -9.79 2.36
N MET A 224 -4.15 -10.91 3.05
CA MET A 224 -3.47 -12.10 2.56
C MET A 224 -4.46 -12.97 1.78
N PRO A 225 -4.07 -13.57 0.63
CA PRO A 225 -4.92 -14.51 -0.09
C PRO A 225 -5.39 -15.66 0.80
N GLU A 226 -6.59 -16.18 0.54
CA GLU A 226 -7.10 -17.36 1.24
C GLU A 226 -6.15 -18.55 1.10
N ASN A 227 -5.95 -19.31 2.18
CA ASN A 227 -5.05 -20.46 2.24
C ASN A 227 -3.58 -20.16 1.91
N PHE A 228 -3.14 -18.90 2.03
CA PHE A 228 -1.73 -18.57 1.88
C PHE A 228 -0.92 -19.16 3.04
N THR A 229 0.18 -19.82 2.71
CA THR A 229 1.03 -20.59 3.63
C THR A 229 2.46 -20.03 3.64
N PRO A 230 3.25 -20.20 4.70
CA PRO A 230 4.65 -19.79 4.68
C PRO A 230 5.47 -20.54 3.61
N ASN A 231 6.52 -19.91 3.07
CA ASN A 231 7.49 -20.55 2.17
C ASN A 231 8.86 -20.62 2.84
N VAL A 232 9.22 -21.82 3.32
CA VAL A 232 10.46 -22.08 4.09
C VAL A 232 11.71 -21.62 3.36
N ASN A 233 11.81 -21.83 2.05
CA ASN A 233 12.99 -21.41 1.29
C ASN A 233 13.13 -19.89 1.25
N LEU A 234 12.02 -19.17 1.08
CA LEU A 234 12.02 -17.70 1.09
C LEU A 234 12.25 -17.13 2.50
N GLN A 235 11.76 -17.81 3.55
CA GLN A 235 12.06 -17.47 4.95
C GLN A 235 13.56 -17.52 5.21
N LYS A 236 14.23 -18.60 4.78
CA LYS A 236 15.70 -18.74 4.91
C LYS A 236 16.46 -17.68 4.11
N GLN A 237 16.02 -17.35 2.90
CA GLN A 237 16.64 -16.28 2.10
C GLN A 237 16.52 -14.93 2.80
N PHE A 238 15.34 -14.60 3.32
CA PHE A 238 15.13 -13.36 4.08
C PHE A 238 16.02 -13.31 5.32
N LEU A 239 16.00 -14.36 6.16
CA LEU A 239 16.80 -14.43 7.38
C LEU A 239 18.29 -14.27 7.08
N ASN A 240 18.80 -14.96 6.06
CA ASN A 240 20.21 -14.84 5.66
C ASN A 240 20.59 -13.40 5.27
N VAL A 241 19.79 -12.77 4.41
CA VAL A 241 20.08 -11.40 3.94
C VAL A 241 19.92 -10.39 5.07
N PHE A 242 18.85 -10.49 5.85
CA PHE A 242 18.56 -9.57 6.95
C PHE A 242 19.63 -9.64 8.05
N LEU A 243 19.95 -10.85 8.54
CA LEU A 243 20.94 -11.02 9.61
C LEU A 243 22.33 -10.55 9.15
N ARG A 244 22.73 -10.90 7.91
CA ARG A 244 23.98 -10.40 7.33
C ARG A 244 23.98 -8.87 7.28
N ARG A 245 22.88 -8.25 6.85
CA ARG A 245 22.81 -6.79 6.76
C ARG A 245 22.97 -6.13 8.12
N VAL A 246 22.30 -6.64 9.15
CA VAL A 246 22.44 -6.15 10.53
C VAL A 246 23.88 -6.27 11.03
N MET A 247 24.55 -7.41 10.78
CA MET A 247 25.96 -7.61 11.16
C MET A 247 26.93 -6.64 10.47
N THR A 248 26.54 -6.05 9.34
CA THR A 248 27.35 -5.06 8.59
C THR A 248 27.05 -3.61 8.93
N LEU A 249 26.19 -3.35 9.92
CA LEU A 249 25.91 -1.98 10.35
C LEU A 249 27.16 -1.34 10.97
N THR A 250 27.38 -0.08 10.62
CA THR A 250 28.39 0.81 11.20
C THR A 250 27.70 1.89 12.02
N PRO A 251 28.37 2.60 12.93
CA PRO A 251 27.77 3.72 13.68
C PRO A 251 27.09 4.77 12.78
N GLU A 252 27.69 5.09 11.64
CA GLU A 252 27.14 6.04 10.67
C GLU A 252 25.84 5.50 10.06
N SER A 253 25.86 4.28 9.51
CA SER A 253 24.68 3.68 8.87
C SER A 253 23.57 3.33 9.86
N ALA A 254 23.93 2.97 11.09
CA ALA A 254 23.06 2.69 12.22
C ALA A 254 22.18 3.90 12.61
N SER A 255 22.76 5.10 12.58
CA SER A 255 22.09 6.35 12.96
C SER A 255 21.21 6.97 11.85
N LEU A 256 21.30 6.47 10.61
CA LEU A 256 20.53 7.01 9.49
C LEU A 256 19.01 6.87 9.70
N LYS A 257 18.31 7.98 9.48
CA LYS A 257 16.84 8.09 9.51
C LYS A 257 16.33 8.19 8.07
N ILE A 258 15.84 7.09 7.50
CA ILE A 258 15.42 7.02 6.09
C ILE A 258 13.90 6.87 6.03
N ASN A 259 13.21 7.90 5.55
CA ASN A 259 11.75 7.96 5.43
C ASN A 259 10.98 7.71 6.75
N SER A 260 11.66 7.78 7.89
CA SER A 260 11.14 7.55 9.23
C SER A 260 11.96 8.36 10.23
N ASN A 261 11.34 8.70 11.37
CA ASN A 261 12.03 9.36 12.48
C ASN A 261 12.89 8.41 13.32
N SER A 262 12.82 7.09 13.04
CA SER A 262 13.58 6.07 13.74
C SER A 262 14.89 5.74 13.00
N PRO A 263 16.02 5.58 13.73
CA PRO A 263 17.28 5.18 13.14
C PRO A 263 17.28 3.69 12.72
N GLN A 264 18.17 3.29 11.81
CA GLN A 264 18.26 1.90 11.33
C GLN A 264 18.43 0.89 12.47
N THR A 265 19.16 1.23 13.54
CA THR A 265 19.33 0.33 14.69
C THR A 265 18.01 0.02 15.39
N ALA A 266 17.08 0.97 15.46
CA ALA A 266 15.77 0.72 16.07
C ALA A 266 14.97 -0.32 15.25
N PHE A 267 15.05 -0.23 13.91
CA PHE A 267 14.46 -1.24 13.03
C PHE A 267 15.12 -2.62 13.23
N ALA A 268 16.45 -2.66 13.32
CA ALA A 268 17.18 -3.91 13.55
C ALA A 268 16.78 -4.58 14.87
N VAL A 269 16.83 -3.84 15.99
CA VAL A 269 16.52 -4.37 17.34
C VAL A 269 15.07 -4.87 17.41
N MET A 270 14.10 -4.07 16.95
CA MET A 270 12.69 -4.50 17.00
C MET A 270 12.43 -5.74 16.15
N ALA A 271 12.98 -5.80 14.94
CA ALA A 271 12.78 -6.95 14.06
C ALA A 271 13.47 -8.21 14.61
N LEU A 272 14.67 -8.09 15.21
CA LEU A 272 15.35 -9.21 15.87
C LEU A 272 14.54 -9.75 17.05
N ASN A 273 13.97 -8.89 17.89
CA ASN A 273 13.10 -9.30 18.99
C ASN A 273 11.87 -10.11 18.49
N GLU A 274 11.30 -9.72 17.35
CA GLU A 274 10.18 -10.46 16.74
C GLU A 274 10.58 -11.79 16.10
N ILE A 275 11.79 -11.86 15.53
CA ILE A 275 12.29 -13.04 14.80
C ILE A 275 12.86 -14.09 15.77
N GLU A 276 13.34 -13.70 16.95
CA GLU A 276 13.97 -14.57 17.94
C GLU A 276 13.21 -15.89 18.22
N PRO A 277 11.91 -15.86 18.61
CA PRO A 277 11.19 -17.11 18.91
C PRO A 277 11.11 -18.02 17.69
N MET A 278 11.02 -17.44 16.50
CA MET A 278 10.92 -18.19 15.26
C MET A 278 12.26 -18.83 14.87
N VAL A 279 13.38 -18.12 15.05
CA VAL A 279 14.71 -18.70 14.82
C VAL A 279 14.98 -19.85 15.78
N ALA A 280 14.66 -19.66 17.07
CA ALA A 280 14.86 -20.69 18.08
C ALA A 280 14.04 -21.97 17.81
N GLN A 281 12.81 -21.83 17.32
CA GLN A 281 11.89 -22.96 17.15
C GLN A 281 11.96 -23.61 15.77
N GLN A 282 12.16 -22.83 14.71
CA GLN A 282 11.96 -23.28 13.32
C GLN A 282 13.22 -23.23 12.46
N PHE A 283 14.21 -22.44 12.85
CA PHE A 283 15.43 -22.21 12.06
C PHE A 283 16.70 -22.26 12.92
N PRO A 284 16.96 -23.37 13.64
CA PRO A 284 18.10 -23.48 14.54
C PRO A 284 19.44 -23.30 13.84
N GLU A 285 19.53 -23.55 12.53
CA GLU A 285 20.73 -23.29 11.73
C GLU A 285 21.11 -21.80 11.65
N PHE A 286 20.18 -20.89 11.95
CA PHE A 286 20.42 -19.45 12.03
C PHE A 286 20.73 -18.96 13.44
N ALA A 287 20.79 -19.83 14.46
CA ALA A 287 21.00 -19.43 15.84
C ALA A 287 22.30 -18.62 16.03
N GLU A 288 23.43 -19.09 15.49
CA GLU A 288 24.71 -18.38 15.62
C GLU A 288 24.72 -17.03 14.86
N PRO A 289 24.35 -16.97 13.55
CA PRO A 289 24.22 -15.68 12.85
C PRO A 289 23.25 -14.72 13.54
N PHE A 290 22.16 -15.24 14.12
CA PHE A 290 21.17 -14.45 14.85
C PHE A 290 21.77 -13.81 16.11
N GLN A 291 22.50 -14.57 16.92
CA GLN A 291 23.16 -14.03 18.12
C GLN A 291 24.21 -12.98 17.77
N LYS A 292 24.97 -13.18 16.68
CA LYS A 292 25.92 -12.18 16.17
C LYS A 292 25.21 -10.89 15.75
N ALA A 293 24.14 -10.99 14.95
CA ALA A 293 23.36 -9.84 14.54
C ALA A 293 22.74 -9.09 15.72
N LYS A 294 22.22 -9.82 16.73
CA LYS A 294 21.68 -9.25 17.96
C LYS A 294 22.73 -8.49 18.76
N ALA A 295 23.92 -9.08 18.95
CA ALA A 295 25.03 -8.41 19.60
C ALA A 295 25.46 -7.13 18.86
N THR A 296 25.56 -7.16 17.53
CA THR A 296 25.88 -5.98 16.72
C THR A 296 24.83 -4.87 16.88
N ALA A 297 23.54 -5.21 16.75
CA ALA A 297 22.46 -4.24 16.88
C ALA A 297 22.41 -3.61 18.28
N GLN A 298 22.63 -4.41 19.33
CA GLN A 298 22.65 -3.94 20.71
C GLN A 298 23.86 -3.06 21.01
N ALA A 299 25.06 -3.40 20.50
CA ALA A 299 26.25 -2.58 20.66
C ALA A 299 26.12 -1.20 19.99
N LEU A 300 25.33 -1.10 18.92
CA LEU A 300 25.05 0.14 18.20
C LEU A 300 23.79 0.88 18.73
N ALA A 301 23.08 0.31 19.71
CA ALA A 301 21.85 0.90 20.22
C ALA A 301 22.16 2.00 21.25
N SER A 302 21.91 3.25 20.87
CA SER A 302 21.99 4.38 21.79
C SER A 302 20.83 4.36 22.81
N PRO A 303 20.90 5.15 23.90
CA PRO A 303 19.78 5.33 24.82
C PRO A 303 18.48 5.78 24.13
N GLU A 304 18.58 6.66 23.12
CA GLU A 304 17.43 7.07 22.27
C GLU A 304 16.79 5.86 21.58
N VAL A 305 17.62 4.95 21.02
CA VAL A 305 17.11 3.73 20.38
C VAL A 305 16.38 2.84 21.37
N GLN A 306 16.92 2.66 22.57
CA GLN A 306 16.29 1.85 23.61
C GLN A 306 14.94 2.42 24.03
N GLU A 307 14.85 3.75 24.16
CA GLU A 307 13.60 4.44 24.46
C GLU A 307 12.58 4.30 23.32
N ILE A 308 12.99 4.45 22.06
CA ILE A 308 12.13 4.22 20.90
C ILE A 308 11.57 2.79 20.91
N VAL A 309 12.43 1.79 21.11
CA VAL A 309 12.04 0.37 21.14
C VAL A 309 11.02 0.14 22.26
N LYS A 310 11.31 0.61 23.48
CA LYS A 310 10.42 0.47 24.63
C LYS A 310 9.06 1.14 24.39
N ASN A 311 9.05 2.41 23.98
CA ASN A 311 7.82 3.15 23.73
C ASN A 311 6.95 2.48 22.64
N ARG A 312 7.59 1.88 21.64
CA ARG A 312 6.91 1.13 20.58
C ARG A 312 6.38 -0.22 21.06
N GLU A 313 7.12 -0.94 21.89
CA GLU A 313 6.64 -2.19 22.52
C GLU A 313 5.43 -1.93 23.44
N ASP A 314 5.46 -0.84 24.20
CA ASP A 314 4.33 -0.44 25.06
C ASP A 314 3.11 0.01 24.21
N SER A 315 3.35 0.78 23.15
CA SER A 315 2.30 1.13 22.18
C SER A 315 1.73 -0.12 21.50
N GLN A 316 2.57 -1.09 21.15
CA GLN A 316 2.16 -2.37 20.58
C GLN A 316 1.23 -3.14 21.51
N LYS A 317 1.58 -3.24 22.80
CA LYS A 317 0.72 -3.89 23.80
C LYS A 317 -0.64 -3.22 23.82
N SER A 318 -0.69 -1.88 23.78
CA SER A 318 -1.94 -1.13 23.67
C SER A 318 -2.73 -1.47 22.40
N PHE A 319 -2.11 -1.65 21.24
CA PHE A 319 -2.81 -2.05 20.00
C PHE A 319 -3.32 -3.50 20.00
N SER A 320 -2.66 -4.42 20.71
CA SER A 320 -3.08 -5.83 20.81
C SER A 320 -4.13 -6.08 21.89
N ARG A 321 -4.47 -5.09 22.72
CA ARG A 321 -5.49 -5.24 23.76
C ARG A 321 -6.87 -5.53 23.16
N THR A 322 -7.50 -6.57 23.69
CA THR A 322 -8.90 -6.92 23.50
C THR A 322 -9.81 -5.81 24.00
N PHE A 323 -11.08 -5.84 23.59
CA PHE A 323 -12.07 -4.89 24.11
C PHE A 323 -12.19 -4.96 25.64
N ALA A 324 -12.14 -6.16 26.22
CA ALA A 324 -12.20 -6.36 27.67
C ALA A 324 -10.99 -5.76 28.41
N GLU A 325 -9.77 -6.00 27.92
CA GLU A 325 -8.57 -5.40 28.53
C GLU A 325 -8.58 -3.87 28.44
N ARG A 326 -9.06 -3.32 27.31
CA ARG A 326 -9.24 -1.86 27.17
C ARG A 326 -10.26 -1.32 28.16
N MET A 327 -11.33 -2.07 28.41
CA MET A 327 -12.36 -1.71 29.39
C MET A 327 -11.76 -1.68 30.80
N GLU A 328 -11.02 -2.70 31.21
CA GLU A 328 -10.37 -2.78 32.53
C GLU A 328 -9.39 -1.62 32.77
N ASP A 329 -8.56 -1.29 31.76
CA ASP A 329 -7.66 -0.13 31.85
C ASP A 329 -8.41 1.19 32.01
N LEU A 330 -9.59 1.28 31.39
CA LEU A 330 -10.38 2.48 31.32
C LEU A 330 -11.18 2.68 32.61
N GLU A 331 -11.74 1.60 33.17
CA GLU A 331 -12.32 1.56 34.52
C GLU A 331 -11.28 1.98 35.56
N LYS A 332 -10.09 1.38 35.52
CA LYS A 332 -8.99 1.73 36.42
C LYS A 332 -8.58 3.19 36.28
N ALA A 333 -8.48 3.72 35.06
CA ALA A 333 -8.14 5.11 34.83
C ALA A 333 -9.22 6.08 35.35
N ASP A 334 -10.49 5.68 35.27
CA ASP A 334 -11.62 6.44 35.82
C ASP A 334 -11.59 6.44 37.36
N GLU A 335 -11.36 5.28 37.99
CA GLU A 335 -11.19 5.14 39.43
C GLU A 335 -10.01 5.96 39.97
N GLU A 336 -8.90 5.99 39.23
CA GLU A 336 -7.71 6.78 39.57
C GLU A 336 -7.83 8.27 39.22
N GLY A 337 -8.94 8.71 38.60
CA GLY A 337 -9.16 10.09 38.15
C GLY A 337 -8.24 10.53 37.01
N LYS A 338 -7.62 9.57 36.31
CA LYS A 338 -6.67 9.78 35.20
C LYS A 338 -7.28 9.52 33.82
N LEU A 339 -8.60 9.28 33.76
CA LEU A 339 -9.31 9.04 32.51
C LEU A 339 -9.10 10.20 31.52
N THR A 340 -8.66 9.85 30.32
CA THR A 340 -8.49 10.78 29.20
C THR A 340 -9.53 10.52 28.11
N ASP A 341 -9.92 11.58 27.41
CA ASP A 341 -10.85 11.52 26.27
C ASP A 341 -10.38 10.50 25.21
N MET A 342 -9.07 10.45 24.95
CA MET A 342 -8.49 9.51 23.98
C MET A 342 -8.63 8.05 24.39
N GLN A 343 -8.66 7.73 25.69
CA GLN A 343 -8.93 6.34 26.13
C GLN A 343 -10.36 5.93 25.79
N VAL A 344 -11.33 6.81 26.00
CA VAL A 344 -12.74 6.57 25.63
C VAL A 344 -12.89 6.45 24.12
N VAL A 345 -12.29 7.35 23.34
CA VAL A 345 -12.28 7.27 21.85
C VAL A 345 -11.67 5.94 21.38
N ASN A 346 -10.60 5.49 22.00
CA ASN A 346 -9.98 4.21 21.67
C ASN A 346 -10.89 3.01 21.99
N LEU A 347 -11.67 3.05 23.08
CA LEU A 347 -12.66 1.99 23.36
C LEU A 347 -13.75 1.95 22.27
N VAL A 348 -14.34 3.11 21.97
CA VAL A 348 -15.40 3.28 20.96
C VAL A 348 -14.96 2.80 19.57
N THR A 349 -13.76 3.17 19.13
CA THR A 349 -13.24 2.79 17.81
C THR A 349 -12.91 1.30 17.68
N ASN A 350 -12.76 0.61 18.81
CA ASN A 350 -12.43 -0.81 18.85
C ASN A 350 -13.63 -1.73 19.12
N ALA A 351 -14.84 -1.19 19.35
CA ALA A 351 -16.06 -2.00 19.42
C ALA A 351 -16.29 -2.75 18.09
N LYS A 352 -16.54 -4.08 18.16
CA LYS A 352 -16.72 -4.93 16.96
C LYS A 352 -18.05 -5.66 16.89
N LYS A 353 -18.73 -5.87 18.03
CA LYS A 353 -20.03 -6.55 18.13
C LYS A 353 -21.00 -5.71 18.94
N GLU A 354 -22.30 -6.02 18.85
CA GLU A 354 -23.37 -5.25 19.49
C GLU A 354 -23.12 -5.02 20.99
N GLY A 355 -22.75 -6.06 21.74
CA GLY A 355 -22.45 -5.94 23.16
C GLY A 355 -21.25 -5.03 23.48
N ASP A 356 -20.27 -4.91 22.58
CA ASP A 356 -19.17 -3.93 22.76
C ASP A 356 -19.69 -2.50 22.58
N PHE A 357 -20.61 -2.28 21.64
CA PHE A 357 -21.21 -0.98 21.42
C PHE A 357 -22.09 -0.55 22.59
N GLU A 358 -22.87 -1.46 23.17
CA GLU A 358 -23.66 -1.18 24.39
C GLU A 358 -22.77 -0.72 25.55
N ILE A 359 -21.64 -1.39 25.76
CA ILE A 359 -20.67 -1.01 26.79
C ILE A 359 -19.99 0.32 26.44
N ALA A 360 -19.53 0.51 25.20
CA ALA A 360 -18.84 1.73 24.79
C ALA A 360 -19.74 2.98 24.85
N GLU A 361 -21.06 2.82 24.66
CA GLU A 361 -22.04 3.89 24.75
C GLU A 361 -22.02 4.57 26.13
N THR A 362 -21.87 3.80 27.21
CA THR A 362 -21.87 4.34 28.58
C THR A 362 -20.67 5.22 28.90
N TRP A 363 -19.63 5.19 28.05
CA TRP A 363 -18.42 5.97 28.24
C TRP A 363 -18.39 7.26 27.44
N LEU A 364 -19.21 7.40 26.39
CA LEU A 364 -19.21 8.58 25.52
C LEU A 364 -19.39 9.89 26.30
N ASP A 365 -20.26 9.89 27.32
CA ASP A 365 -20.53 11.07 28.14
C ASP A 365 -19.36 11.48 29.06
N LYS A 366 -18.37 10.62 29.25
CA LYS A 366 -17.16 10.92 30.03
C LYS A 366 -16.07 11.65 29.23
N ILE A 367 -16.24 11.83 27.92
CA ILE A 367 -15.34 12.63 27.08
C ILE A 367 -15.54 14.11 27.41
N ARG A 368 -14.51 14.79 27.92
CA ARG A 368 -14.63 16.17 28.39
C ARG A 368 -14.70 17.19 27.26
N ASP A 369 -13.93 17.00 26.19
CA ASP A 369 -13.95 17.87 25.01
C ASP A 369 -15.20 17.61 24.16
N GLU A 370 -16.04 18.63 24.01
CA GLU A 370 -17.32 18.54 23.29
C GLU A 370 -17.15 18.17 21.81
N LYS A 371 -16.12 18.69 21.13
CA LYS A 371 -15.88 18.38 19.71
C LYS A 371 -15.42 16.93 19.54
N VAL A 372 -14.59 16.46 20.48
CA VAL A 372 -14.15 15.06 20.51
C VAL A 372 -15.34 14.15 20.81
N ARG A 373 -16.20 14.53 21.76
CA ARG A 373 -17.42 13.78 22.13
C ARG A 373 -18.36 13.66 20.94
N GLU A 374 -18.63 14.76 20.25
CA GLU A 374 -19.46 14.78 19.04
C GLU A 374 -18.87 13.87 17.96
N SER A 375 -17.58 14.01 17.67
CA SER A 375 -16.88 13.21 16.65
C SER A 375 -16.89 11.71 16.99
N ALA A 376 -16.64 11.36 18.25
CA ALA A 376 -16.65 9.98 18.73
C ALA A 376 -18.07 9.39 18.67
N THR A 377 -19.09 10.16 19.03
CA THR A 377 -20.50 9.76 18.97
C THR A 377 -20.95 9.53 17.52
N ASN A 378 -20.56 10.40 16.60
CA ASN A 378 -20.82 10.22 15.17
C ASN A 378 -20.15 8.94 14.63
N TYR A 379 -18.87 8.73 14.97
CA TYR A 379 -18.17 7.51 14.59
C TYR A 379 -18.80 6.24 15.18
N PHE A 380 -19.23 6.30 16.44
CA PHE A 380 -19.92 5.21 17.15
C PHE A 380 -21.18 4.78 16.39
N TYR A 381 -22.09 5.72 16.11
CA TYR A 381 -23.34 5.41 15.42
C TYR A 381 -23.13 5.01 13.95
N PHE A 382 -22.17 5.62 13.25
CA PHE A 382 -21.80 5.19 11.91
C PHE A 382 -21.30 3.74 11.88
N SER A 383 -20.42 3.37 12.81
CA SER A 383 -19.86 2.02 12.90
C SER A 383 -20.91 0.97 13.25
N ARG A 384 -21.82 1.31 14.17
CA ARG A 384 -22.95 0.44 14.56
C ARG A 384 -23.95 0.27 13.41
N SER A 385 -24.23 1.32 12.64
CA SER A 385 -25.04 1.24 11.41
C SER A 385 -24.40 0.32 10.36
N LYS A 386 -23.08 0.41 10.17
CA LYS A 386 -22.33 -0.46 9.25
C LYS A 386 -22.37 -1.93 9.69
N LEU A 387 -22.27 -2.20 11.00
CA LEU A 387 -22.40 -3.55 11.54
C LEU A 387 -23.81 -4.10 11.31
N ALA A 388 -24.85 -3.35 11.66
CA ALA A 388 -26.24 -3.74 11.43
C ALA A 388 -26.52 -4.03 9.95
N THR A 389 -25.96 -3.24 9.03
CA THR A 389 -26.05 -3.50 7.58
C THR A 389 -25.40 -4.83 7.20
N LYS A 390 -24.20 -5.12 7.73
CA LYS A 390 -23.49 -6.37 7.47
C LYS A 390 -24.25 -7.60 7.97
N GLU A 391 -25.01 -7.45 9.06
CA GLU A 391 -25.83 -8.49 9.68
C GLU A 391 -27.28 -8.52 9.15
N ASN A 392 -27.60 -7.74 8.12
CA ASN A 392 -28.95 -7.61 7.53
C ASN A 392 -30.03 -7.08 8.50
N ARG A 393 -29.63 -6.35 9.56
CA ARG A 393 -30.52 -5.64 10.51
C ARG A 393 -30.85 -4.23 10.00
N PHE A 394 -31.50 -4.12 8.84
CA PHE A 394 -31.63 -2.84 8.12
C PHE A 394 -32.39 -1.73 8.85
N GLU A 395 -33.43 -2.05 9.63
CA GLU A 395 -34.14 -1.03 10.41
C GLU A 395 -33.28 -0.43 11.52
N GLU A 396 -32.44 -1.25 12.16
CA GLU A 396 -31.48 -0.77 13.15
C GLU A 396 -30.37 0.04 12.49
N ALA A 397 -29.91 -0.40 11.31
CA ALA A 397 -28.94 0.34 10.52
C ALA A 397 -29.45 1.76 10.20
N ARG A 398 -30.73 1.91 9.82
CA ARG A 398 -31.37 3.20 9.58
C ARG A 398 -31.44 4.04 10.86
N LYS A 399 -31.92 3.47 11.97
CA LYS A 399 -32.00 4.17 13.27
C LYS A 399 -30.64 4.70 13.73
N HIS A 400 -29.57 3.92 13.55
CA HIS A 400 -28.22 4.37 13.89
C HIS A 400 -27.73 5.46 12.92
N ALA A 401 -28.00 5.34 11.62
CA ALA A 401 -27.62 6.36 10.63
C ALA A 401 -28.30 7.71 10.89
N GLU A 402 -29.54 7.74 11.39
CA GLU A 402 -30.26 8.97 11.76
C GLU A 402 -29.61 9.72 12.93
N LYS A 403 -28.83 9.03 13.77
CA LYS A 403 -28.09 9.63 14.89
C LYS A 403 -26.71 10.17 14.50
N VAL A 404 -26.28 9.97 13.26
CA VAL A 404 -25.04 10.56 12.74
C VAL A 404 -25.35 11.99 12.30
N SER A 405 -24.76 12.99 12.97
CA SER A 405 -24.89 14.39 12.59
C SER A 405 -24.41 14.60 11.14
N LYS A 406 -25.14 15.40 10.36
CA LYS A 406 -24.67 15.82 9.03
C LYS A 406 -23.45 16.72 9.23
N ILE A 407 -22.27 16.20 8.86
CA ILE A 407 -21.00 16.94 8.80
C ILE A 407 -21.06 17.98 7.68
#